data_AF-A0A0V1GC36-F1
#
_entry.id   AF-A0A0V1GC36-F1
#
_cell.length_a   1.000
_cell.length_b   1.000
_cell.length_c   1.000
_cell.angle_alpha   90.00
_cell.angle_beta   90.00
_cell.angle_gamma   90.00
#
_symmetry.space_group_name_H-M   'P 1'
#
loop_
_entity.id
_entity.type
_entity.pdbx_description
1 polymer ?
#
loop_
_entity_poly.entity_id
_entity_poly.type
_entity_poly.pdbx_seq_one_letter_code
_entity_poly.pdbx_strand_id
1 'polypeptide(L)'
;MEALCVPTICKLSAYPILKDWKYLQSFDLADQFPRPAAEIDVLIGMDFYHKFATNETIKGGENGPHAMESPLSWILSGPIATNADEG
;
A
#
# COMPACT_ATOMS: atom_id res chain seq x y z
N MET A 1 7.52 -19.08 -16.76
CA MET A 1 7.62 -18.08 -15.68
C MET A 1 8.23 -18.80 -14.50
N GLU A 2 9.37 -18.32 -14.02
CA GLU A 2 10.05 -18.89 -12.85
C GLU A 2 9.90 -17.91 -11.68
N ALA A 3 9.71 -18.43 -10.48
CA ALA A 3 9.58 -17.65 -9.26
C ALA A 3 10.54 -18.20 -8.22
N LEU A 4 11.15 -17.30 -7.43
CA LEU A 4 11.95 -17.69 -6.28
C LEU A 4 11.00 -18.05 -5.13
N CYS A 5 11.04 -19.30 -4.67
CA CYS A 5 10.28 -19.73 -3.50
C CYS A 5 11.15 -19.58 -2.25
N VAL A 6 10.67 -18.78 -1.29
CA VAL A 6 11.26 -18.66 0.05
C VAL A 6 10.21 -19.04 1.10
N PRO A 7 10.60 -19.56 2.28
CA PRO A 7 9.64 -19.97 3.31
C PRO A 7 8.78 -18.81 3.83
N THR A 8 9.39 -17.63 3.98
CA THR A 8 8.72 -16.40 4.40
C THR A 8 9.39 -15.22 3.70
N ILE A 9 8.59 -14.29 3.20
CA ILE A 9 9.07 -13.07 2.56
C ILE A 9 9.27 -11.99 3.64
N CYS A 10 8.17 -11.51 4.20
CA CYS A 10 8.16 -10.53 5.28
C CYS A 10 6.78 -10.49 5.95
N LYS A 11 6.73 -9.82 7.11
CA LYS A 11 5.50 -9.50 7.82
C LYS A 11 5.25 -7.99 7.73
N LEU A 12 4.15 -7.62 7.10
CA LEU A 12 3.69 -6.25 6.99
C LEU A 12 2.91 -5.85 8.24
N SER A 13 3.17 -4.65 8.77
CA SER A 13 2.50 -4.14 9.96
C SER A 13 0.99 -3.97 9.74
N ALA A 14 0.26 -3.80 10.85
CA ALA A 14 -1.20 -3.86 10.88
C ALA A 14 -1.89 -2.52 10.48
N TYR A 15 -1.25 -1.36 10.64
CA TYR A 15 -2.01 -0.09 10.63
C TYR A 15 -1.32 1.09 9.95
N PRO A 16 -1.92 1.61 8.87
CA PRO A 16 -2.13 3.04 8.63
C PRO A 16 -3.45 3.52 9.26
N ILE A 17 -3.43 4.65 9.98
CA ILE A 17 -4.64 5.32 10.46
C ILE A 17 -5.21 6.14 9.30
N LEU A 18 -6.10 5.54 8.51
CA LEU A 18 -6.70 6.22 7.34
C LEU A 18 -7.66 7.36 7.68
N LYS A 19 -8.17 7.40 8.92
CA LYS A 19 -9.23 8.34 9.32
C LYS A 19 -8.84 9.80 9.10
N ASP A 20 -7.55 10.10 9.21
CA ASP A 20 -7.01 11.45 9.05
C ASP A 20 -6.92 11.88 7.58
N TRP A 21 -6.97 10.92 6.66
CA TRP A 21 -6.88 11.15 5.22
C TRP A 21 -8.25 11.05 4.55
N LYS A 22 -9.07 12.09 4.75
CA LYS A 22 -10.44 12.16 4.19
C LYS A 22 -10.51 11.97 2.68
N TYR A 23 -9.48 12.39 1.95
CA TYR A 23 -9.41 12.22 0.49
C TYR A 23 -9.33 10.75 0.07
N LEU A 24 -8.93 9.82 0.95
CA LEU A 24 -8.91 8.39 0.65
C LEU A 24 -10.27 7.70 0.82
N GLN A 25 -11.24 8.34 1.51
CA GLN A 25 -12.53 7.72 1.82
C GLN A 25 -13.41 7.47 0.60
N SER A 26 -13.12 8.12 -0.52
CA SER A 26 -13.84 7.94 -1.78
C SER A 26 -13.29 6.81 -2.66
N PHE A 27 -12.21 6.14 -2.24
CA PHE A 27 -11.51 5.14 -3.05
C PHE A 27 -11.64 3.74 -2.43
N ASP A 28 -11.82 2.76 -3.30
CA ASP A 28 -11.72 1.36 -2.92
C ASP A 28 -10.23 1.00 -2.85
N LEU A 29 -9.70 0.84 -1.65
CA LEU A 29 -8.30 0.51 -1.46
C LEU A 29 -8.07 -0.99 -1.67
N ALA A 30 -6.91 -1.35 -2.23
CA ALA A 30 -6.50 -2.73 -2.43
C ALA A 30 -6.47 -3.52 -1.10
N ASP A 31 -6.05 -2.85 -0.02
CA ASP A 31 -6.14 -3.33 1.35
C ASP A 31 -7.33 -2.68 2.06
N GLN A 32 -8.10 -3.48 2.81
CA GLN A 32 -9.13 -2.97 3.71
C GLN A 32 -8.51 -2.63 5.07
N PHE A 33 -8.66 -1.39 5.52
CA PHE A 33 -8.12 -0.92 6.79
C PHE A 33 -9.24 -0.58 7.79
N PRO A 34 -9.02 -0.79 9.10
CA PRO A 34 -7.82 -1.40 9.68
C PRO A 34 -7.69 -2.91 9.39
N ARG A 35 -6.46 -3.41 9.24
CA ARG A 35 -6.19 -4.86 9.08
C ARG A 35 -5.22 -5.37 10.14
N PRO A 36 -5.16 -6.69 10.41
CA PRO A 36 -4.07 -7.25 11.19
C PRO A 36 -2.73 -7.15 10.43
N ALA A 37 -1.63 -7.41 11.14
CA ALA A 37 -0.35 -7.61 10.51
C ALA A 37 -0.45 -8.83 9.59
N ALA A 38 0.06 -8.72 8.37
CA ALA A 38 -0.11 -9.72 7.32
C ALA A 38 1.25 -10.29 6.92
N GLU A 39 1.31 -11.59 6.65
CA GLU A 39 2.46 -12.18 5.93
C GLU A 39 2.26 -11.94 4.44
N ILE A 40 3.34 -11.67 3.72
CA ILE A 40 3.29 -11.46 2.27
C ILE A 40 3.58 -12.78 1.55
N ASP A 41 2.61 -13.23 0.75
CA ASP A 41 2.70 -14.48 -0.01
C ASP A 41 3.48 -14.32 -1.32
N VAL A 42 3.35 -13.16 -1.98
CA VAL A 42 3.89 -12.92 -3.32
C VAL A 42 4.57 -11.56 -3.39
N LEU A 43 5.83 -11.55 -3.84
CA LEU A 43 6.49 -10.34 -4.33
C LEU A 43 6.50 -10.34 -5.85
N ILE A 44 6.03 -9.25 -6.43
CA ILE A 44 6.04 -9.02 -7.86
C ILE A 44 7.28 -8.18 -8.20
N GLY A 45 8.06 -8.64 -9.17
CA GLY A 45 9.25 -7.92 -9.64
C GLY A 45 8.90 -6.59 -10.30
N MET A 46 9.82 -5.63 -10.22
CA MET A 46 9.67 -4.30 -10.81
C MET A 46 9.58 -4.31 -12.34
N ASP A 47 10.03 -5.39 -12.99
CA ASP A 47 9.84 -5.64 -14.41
C ASP A 47 8.35 -5.78 -14.80
N PHE A 48 7.47 -6.06 -13.84
CA PHE A 48 6.01 -6.05 -14.03
C PHE A 48 5.36 -4.72 -13.64
N TYR A 49 6.12 -3.69 -13.24
CA TYR A 49 5.59 -2.44 -12.71
C TYR A 49 4.49 -1.83 -13.58
N HIS A 50 4.74 -1.68 -14.88
CA HIS A 50 3.77 -1.10 -15.83
C HIS A 50 2.53 -1.97 -16.10
N LYS A 51 2.47 -3.20 -15.57
CA LYS A 51 1.24 -4.00 -15.60
C LYS A 51 0.30 -3.70 -14.44
N PHE A 52 0.81 -3.12 -13.35
CA PHE A 52 0.04 -2.81 -12.16
C PHE A 52 -0.08 -1.31 -11.92
N ALA A 53 0.94 -0.52 -12.24
CA ALA A 53 0.91 0.93 -12.12
C ALA A 53 0.15 1.56 -13.29
N THR A 54 -0.91 2.31 -13.00
CA THR A 54 -1.56 3.19 -13.96
C THR A 54 -1.07 4.63 -13.81
N ASN A 55 -1.48 5.50 -14.72
CA ASN A 55 -1.17 6.94 -14.63
C ASN A 55 -2.12 7.68 -13.68
N GLU A 56 -3.18 7.03 -13.19
CA GLU A 56 -4.11 7.64 -12.26
C GLU A 56 -3.54 7.62 -10.84
N THR A 57 -3.22 8.80 -10.34
CA THR A 57 -2.62 8.98 -9.02
C THR A 57 -3.28 10.13 -8.28
N ILE A 58 -3.36 9.98 -6.96
CA ILE A 58 -3.85 11.01 -6.04
C ILE A 58 -2.74 11.26 -5.05
N LYS A 59 -2.31 12.51 -4.99
CA LYS A 59 -1.28 12.93 -4.05
C LYS A 59 -1.94 13.38 -2.77
N GLY A 60 -1.56 12.77 -1.66
CA GLY A 60 -1.75 13.39 -0.37
C GLY A 60 -1.04 14.75 -0.31
N GLY A 61 -1.40 15.57 0.68
CA GLY A 61 -0.59 16.74 1.03
C GLY A 61 0.80 16.34 1.52
N GLU A 62 1.58 17.30 2.00
CA GLU A 62 2.99 17.15 2.41
C GLU A 62 3.28 15.94 3.32
N ASN A 63 2.30 15.51 4.13
CA ASN A 63 2.42 14.40 5.08
C ASN A 63 1.42 13.25 4.82
N GLY A 64 0.85 13.17 3.62
CA GLY A 64 -0.12 12.14 3.25
C GLY A 64 0.45 11.13 2.26
N PRO A 65 0.00 9.86 2.31
CA PRO A 65 0.36 8.88 1.29
C PRO A 65 -0.18 9.29 -0.08
N HIS A 66 0.36 8.65 -1.10
CA HIS A 66 -0.15 8.72 -2.47
C HIS A 66 -0.98 7.46 -2.73
N ALA A 67 -2.10 7.62 -3.40
CA ALA A 67 -2.87 6.49 -3.93
C ALA A 67 -2.63 6.39 -5.44
N MET A 68 -2.47 5.18 -5.93
CA MET A 68 -2.33 4.90 -7.36
C MET A 68 -3.34 3.82 -7.73
N GLU A 69 -4.09 4.04 -8.79
CA GLU A 69 -5.00 3.02 -9.30
C GLU A 69 -4.21 1.85 -9.89
N SER A 70 -4.75 0.63 -9.76
CA SER A 70 -4.18 -0.58 -10.31
C SER A 70 -5.28 -1.59 -10.67
N PRO A 71 -4.97 -2.66 -11.42
CA PRO A 71 -5.88 -3.79 -11.61
C PRO A 71 -6.29 -4.49 -10.31
N LEU A 72 -5.58 -4.24 -9.20
CA LEU A 72 -5.87 -4.76 -7.86
C LEU A 72 -6.54 -3.72 -6.95
N SER A 73 -7.16 -2.69 -7.52
CA SER A 73 -7.73 -1.52 -6.82
C SER A 73 -6.66 -0.50 -6.38
N TRP A 74 -7.03 0.50 -5.58
CA TRP A 74 -6.14 1.63 -5.26
C TRP A 74 -5.05 1.23 -4.26
N ILE A 75 -3.79 1.34 -4.68
CA ILE A 75 -2.60 1.01 -3.87
C ILE A 75 -2.12 2.26 -3.15
N LEU A 76 -1.90 2.17 -1.84
CA LEU A 76 -1.26 3.22 -1.05
C LEU A 76 0.26 3.12 -1.10
N SER A 77 0.92 4.27 -1.24
CA SER A 77 2.38 4.38 -1.29
C SER A 77 2.84 5.65 -0.58
N GLY A 78 4.07 5.65 -0.05
CA GLY A 78 4.65 6.79 0.66
C GLY A 78 4.52 6.71 2.18
N PRO A 79 5.03 7.74 2.89
CA PRO A 79 5.06 7.73 4.35
C PRO A 79 3.63 7.71 4.88
N ILE A 80 3.36 6.66 5.65
CA ILE A 80 2.19 6.59 6.51
C ILE A 80 2.67 7.17 7.84
N ALA A 81 2.06 8.25 8.30
CA ALA A 81 2.30 8.75 9.65
C ALA A 81 1.95 7.62 10.63
N THR A 82 2.97 6.89 11.08
CA THR A 82 2.86 6.07 12.28
C THR A 82 2.96 7.04 13.44
N ASN A 83 2.07 6.97 14.42
CA ASN A 83 2.17 7.73 15.67
C ASN A 83 3.40 7.28 16.53
N ALA A 84 4.51 6.92 15.89
CA ALA A 84 5.74 6.42 16.48
C ALA A 84 6.83 7.50 16.58
N ASP A 85 6.53 8.75 16.22
CA ASP A 85 7.34 9.92 16.58
C ASP A 85 6.63 10.69 17.72
N GLU A 86 6.38 10.01 18.84
CA GLU A 86 6.33 10.65 20.15
C GLU A 86 7.67 10.37 20.85
N GLY A 87 8.65 11.20 20.53
CA GLY A 87 9.96 11.27 21.20
C GLY A 87 10.19 12.67 21.76
#